data_AF-A0A509LA04-F1
#
_entry.id   AF-A0A509LA04-F1
#
_cell.length_a   1.000
_cell.length_b   1.000
_cell.length_c   1.000
_cell.angle_alpha   90.00
_cell.angle_beta   90.00
_cell.angle_gamma   90.00
#
_symmetry.space_group_name_H-M   'P 1'
#
loop_
_entity.id
_entity.type
_entity.pdbx_description
1 polymer ?
#
loop_
_entity_poly.entity_id
_entity_poly.type
_entity_poly.pdbx_seq_one_letter_code
_entity_poly.pdbx_strand_id
1 'polypeptide(L)'
;MQHLRTMRPGLSHAGDADSSNQHNLFRMRKIAVLLSGGVDSLVTARILKDQGHSIFGIHFVTGYEPSDGATFPGETSSSTTSVIKPLEAAAVIVSRLRDQLEIPIEIFDARKAFQSVVVDYFVRTYQEGRTPNPCMVCNPFIKFGACLSLAVKQGASHLATGHYARVKKDSNGSFHLLRGKDHKKDQSYFLAGLNRQILSKAIFPLGEFTKAETIALSQKSGLKPVAPKESQDICFISDCTYSEFLEQQPGFKGQKGLVEDIHGHVIGEHQGLHHYTIGQRRGINIPASEPYYVICMDAEQNRLVVGFKQNAFSDTAYVEEIQWIHEPPPKPISVMTRIRYRHEAAPSQLTPLGKRTARIRFEVPQAAITPGQAAVFYDGDEVLGGGWITA
;
A
#
# COMPACT_ATOMS: atom_id res chain seq x y z
N MET A 1 -6.40 81.52 -22.23
CA MET A 1 -6.52 81.31 -23.69
C MET A 1 -6.16 79.86 -23.97
N GLN A 2 -7.18 79.01 -24.15
CA GLN A 2 -7.57 78.39 -25.43
C GLN A 2 -6.80 77.09 -25.78
N HIS A 3 -7.41 75.98 -25.36
CA HIS A 3 -7.90 74.85 -26.17
C HIS A 3 -7.07 74.21 -27.31
N LEU A 4 -6.93 72.87 -27.15
CA LEU A 4 -7.27 71.77 -28.08
C LEU A 4 -6.43 71.48 -29.33
N ARG A 5 -5.94 70.22 -29.42
CA ARG A 5 -6.17 69.24 -30.52
C ARG A 5 -5.53 67.87 -30.17
N THR A 6 -6.32 66.85 -29.80
CA THR A 6 -6.84 65.70 -30.60
C THR A 6 -5.81 64.62 -30.99
N MET A 7 -6.00 63.38 -30.50
CA MET A 7 -6.30 62.15 -31.27
C MET A 7 -6.11 60.87 -30.40
N ARG A 8 -7.12 59.98 -30.39
CA ARG A 8 -7.03 58.50 -30.22
C ARG A 8 -7.27 57.90 -31.63
N PRO A 9 -6.93 56.62 -32.00
CA PRO A 9 -6.86 55.39 -31.18
C PRO A 9 -5.72 54.40 -31.55
N GLY A 10 -5.62 53.26 -30.84
CA GLY A 10 -4.77 52.13 -31.27
C GLY A 10 -4.64 50.98 -30.26
N LEU A 11 -5.49 49.97 -30.41
CA LEU A 11 -5.40 48.64 -29.80
C LEU A 11 -4.37 47.74 -30.52
N SER A 12 -3.67 46.87 -29.77
CA SER A 12 -3.40 45.44 -30.08
C SER A 12 -2.37 44.92 -29.06
N HIS A 13 -2.73 44.03 -28.11
CA HIS A 13 -2.63 42.56 -28.20
C HIS A 13 -1.18 42.05 -28.36
N ALA A 14 -0.71 40.98 -27.72
CA ALA A 14 -1.26 40.05 -26.74
C ALA A 14 -0.05 39.24 -26.24
N GLY A 15 -0.14 38.72 -25.03
CA GLY A 15 0.87 37.85 -24.43
C GLY A 15 0.26 37.22 -23.19
N ASP A 16 -0.87 36.53 -23.40
CA ASP A 16 -1.56 35.74 -22.39
C ASP A 16 -0.61 34.64 -21.90
N ALA A 17 0.08 34.92 -20.80
CA ALA A 17 0.58 33.90 -19.91
C ALA A 17 -0.65 33.20 -19.31
N ASP A 18 -0.80 31.94 -19.67
CA ASP A 18 -1.90 31.04 -19.32
C ASP A 18 -2.19 31.04 -17.80
N SER A 19 -3.05 31.96 -17.39
CA SER A 19 -3.56 32.13 -16.02
C SER A 19 -4.71 31.18 -15.70
N SER A 20 -4.95 30.16 -16.54
CA SER A 20 -6.08 29.24 -16.38
C SER A 20 -5.83 28.12 -15.36
N ASN A 21 -4.58 27.93 -14.89
CA ASN A 21 -4.23 26.79 -14.02
C ASN A 21 -4.30 27.07 -12.51
N GLN A 22 -4.63 28.31 -12.08
CA GLN A 22 -4.76 28.68 -10.66
C GLN A 22 -6.22 28.89 -10.19
N HIS A 23 -7.23 28.69 -11.04
CA HIS A 23 -8.64 28.99 -10.72
C HIS A 23 -9.55 27.79 -10.48
N ASN A 24 -9.01 26.59 -10.22
CA ASN A 24 -9.82 25.41 -9.88
C ASN A 24 -9.83 25.06 -8.37
N LEU A 25 -9.37 25.96 -7.49
CA LEU A 25 -9.00 25.60 -6.11
C LEU A 25 -10.07 25.76 -5.00
N PHE A 26 -11.30 26.20 -5.30
CA PHE A 26 -12.35 26.32 -4.26
C PHE A 26 -13.71 25.79 -4.67
N ARG A 27 -13.76 24.65 -5.40
CA ARG A 27 -14.99 23.87 -5.36
C ARG A 27 -15.00 23.09 -4.05
N MET A 28 -15.77 23.57 -3.08
CA MET A 28 -16.07 22.85 -1.84
C MET A 28 -16.54 21.44 -2.19
N ARG A 29 -15.70 20.43 -1.90
CA ARG A 29 -16.01 19.02 -2.14
C ARG A 29 -16.49 18.39 -0.84
N LYS A 30 -17.41 17.42 -0.96
CA LYS A 30 -17.66 16.44 0.09
C LYS A 30 -16.63 15.32 -0.03
N ILE A 31 -15.80 15.11 0.99
CA ILE A 31 -14.68 14.16 0.99
C ILE A 31 -14.81 13.22 2.20
N ALA A 32 -14.79 11.92 1.96
CA ALA A 32 -14.65 10.94 3.03
C ALA A 32 -13.16 10.74 3.36
N VAL A 33 -12.80 10.56 4.63
CA VAL A 33 -11.42 10.30 5.06
C VAL A 33 -11.35 8.95 5.76
N LEU A 34 -10.46 8.05 5.31
CA LEU A 34 -10.19 6.81 6.04
C LEU A 34 -9.34 7.10 7.28
N LEU A 35 -9.87 6.79 8.46
CA LEU A 35 -9.26 7.07 9.75
C LEU A 35 -8.84 5.77 10.44
N SER A 36 -7.54 5.48 10.46
CA SER A 36 -7.01 4.31 11.19
C SER A 36 -6.77 4.57 12.67
N GLY A 37 -6.77 5.83 13.09
CA GLY A 37 -6.35 6.24 14.43
C GLY A 37 -4.87 6.59 14.55
N GLY A 38 -4.09 6.37 13.49
CA GLY A 38 -2.70 6.81 13.42
C GLY A 38 -2.55 8.29 13.04
N VAL A 39 -1.37 8.86 13.35
CA VAL A 39 -1.03 10.27 13.10
C VAL A 39 -1.28 10.71 11.65
N ASP A 40 -0.93 9.85 10.68
CA ASP A 40 -1.06 10.17 9.26
C ASP A 40 -2.52 10.41 8.87
N SER A 41 -3.43 9.56 9.34
CA SER A 41 -4.86 9.72 9.03
C SER A 41 -5.49 10.94 9.71
N LEU A 42 -5.06 11.28 10.93
CA LEU A 42 -5.48 12.48 11.66
C LEU A 42 -5.03 13.75 10.93
N VAL A 43 -3.76 13.80 10.52
CA VAL A 43 -3.20 14.95 9.81
C VAL A 43 -3.85 15.10 8.43
N THR A 44 -4.10 14.00 7.71
CA THR A 44 -4.88 14.02 6.46
C THR A 44 -6.24 14.69 6.65
N ALA A 45 -7.01 14.30 7.67
CA ALA A 45 -8.31 14.91 7.96
C ALA A 45 -8.17 16.40 8.30
N ARG A 46 -7.15 16.75 9.10
CA ARG A 46 -6.89 18.14 9.49
C ARG A 46 -6.56 19.03 8.31
N ILE A 47 -5.67 18.60 7.41
CA ILE A 47 -5.31 19.34 6.19
C ILE A 47 -6.56 19.64 5.37
N LEU A 48 -7.43 18.64 5.16
CA LEU A 48 -8.63 18.81 4.35
C LEU A 48 -9.68 19.72 5.03
N LYS A 49 -9.80 19.64 6.36
CA LYS A 49 -10.64 20.56 7.15
C LYS A 49 -10.13 22.00 7.05
N ASP A 50 -8.83 22.21 7.20
CA ASP A 50 -8.19 23.54 7.13
C ASP A 50 -8.25 24.14 5.70
N GLN A 51 -8.32 23.30 4.65
CA GLN A 51 -8.61 23.71 3.27
C GLN A 51 -10.08 24.08 3.03
N GLY A 52 -10.93 23.96 4.05
CA GLY A 52 -12.35 24.32 4.00
C GLY A 52 -13.25 23.23 3.42
N HIS A 53 -12.76 22.03 3.08
CA HIS A 53 -13.62 21.00 2.51
C HIS A 53 -14.69 20.49 3.50
N SER A 54 -15.84 20.05 2.97
CA SER A 54 -16.83 19.34 3.78
C SER A 54 -16.35 17.89 3.93
N ILE A 55 -15.94 17.50 5.14
CA ILE A 55 -15.37 16.17 5.36
C ILE A 55 -16.15 15.35 6.39
N PHE A 56 -16.07 14.03 6.25
CA PHE A 56 -16.47 13.07 7.29
C PHE A 56 -15.49 11.90 7.30
N GLY A 57 -15.36 11.24 8.45
CA GLY A 57 -14.49 10.09 8.64
C GLY A 57 -15.19 8.76 8.41
N ILE A 58 -14.43 7.78 7.92
CA ILE A 58 -14.79 6.37 7.93
C ILE A 58 -13.69 5.63 8.67
N HIS A 59 -14.05 4.98 9.78
CA HIS A 59 -13.19 4.03 10.47
C HIS A 59 -13.76 2.64 10.17
N PHE A 60 -12.97 1.72 9.62
CA PHE A 60 -13.48 0.37 9.32
C PHE A 60 -12.86 -0.67 10.24
N VAL A 61 -13.67 -1.67 10.61
CA VAL A 61 -13.21 -2.83 11.39
C VAL A 61 -12.97 -4.04 10.49
N THR A 62 -11.93 -4.77 10.82
CA THR A 62 -11.40 -5.93 10.09
C THR A 62 -11.72 -7.24 10.81
N GLY A 63 -11.95 -7.21 12.13
CA GLY A 63 -12.14 -8.39 12.97
C GLY A 63 -10.84 -8.90 13.59
N TYR A 64 -9.73 -8.21 13.34
CA TYR A 64 -8.38 -8.51 13.84
C TYR A 64 -7.84 -7.36 14.70
N GLU A 65 -8.71 -6.51 15.21
CA GLU A 65 -8.35 -5.49 16.19
C GLU A 65 -7.81 -6.17 17.47
N PRO A 66 -6.75 -5.63 18.10
CA PRO A 66 -6.20 -6.20 19.33
C PRO A 66 -7.27 -6.38 20.41
N SER A 67 -7.32 -7.58 21.02
CA SER A 67 -8.29 -7.95 22.06
C SER A 67 -8.06 -7.21 23.38
N ASP A 68 -6.81 -6.83 23.64
CA ASP A 68 -6.43 -5.93 24.73
C ASP A 68 -6.73 -4.52 24.25
N GLY A 69 -8.02 -4.16 24.37
CA GLY A 69 -8.56 -2.88 23.93
C GLY A 69 -7.56 -1.77 24.20
N ALA A 70 -7.08 -1.18 23.10
CA ALA A 70 -6.10 -0.09 23.03
C ALA A 70 -5.45 0.21 24.40
N THR A 71 -4.38 -0.48 24.77
CA THR A 71 -3.60 -0.04 25.94
C THR A 71 -2.99 1.31 25.57
N PHE A 72 -3.66 2.37 26.01
CA PHE A 72 -3.34 3.72 25.60
C PHE A 72 -2.05 4.19 26.30
N PRO A 73 -1.23 5.02 25.65
CA PRO A 73 -0.07 5.62 26.31
C PRO A 73 -0.52 6.42 27.55
N GLY A 74 -0.23 5.91 28.75
CA GLY A 74 -0.52 6.57 30.02
C GLY A 74 -1.67 5.97 30.85
N GLU A 75 -2.35 4.92 30.39
CA GLU A 75 -3.34 4.19 31.21
C GLU A 75 -2.70 2.94 31.84
N THR A 76 -2.75 2.84 33.18
CA THR A 76 -2.32 1.65 33.91
C THR A 76 -3.29 0.52 33.65
N SER A 77 -2.81 -0.59 33.09
CA SER A 77 -3.58 -1.80 32.78
C SER A 77 -4.32 -2.31 34.03
N SER A 78 -5.63 -2.05 34.09
CA SER A 78 -6.51 -2.70 35.07
C SER A 78 -6.85 -4.10 34.54
N SER A 79 -6.49 -5.11 35.32
CA SER A 79 -6.66 -6.53 35.05
C SER A 79 -8.14 -6.94 35.11
N THR A 80 -8.88 -6.70 34.03
CA THR A 80 -10.14 -7.39 33.73
C THR A 80 -10.19 -7.64 32.23
N THR A 81 -9.71 -8.81 31.81
CA THR A 81 -9.76 -9.33 30.44
C THR A 81 -11.18 -9.71 30.05
N SER A 82 -12.03 -8.72 29.77
CA SER A 82 -13.21 -8.92 28.93
C SER A 82 -12.80 -8.71 27.48
N VAL A 83 -12.92 -9.74 26.64
CA VAL A 83 -12.70 -9.62 25.19
C VAL A 83 -13.67 -8.58 24.65
N ILE A 84 -13.17 -7.38 24.36
CA ILE A 84 -13.99 -6.30 23.79
C ILE A 84 -14.37 -6.71 22.37
N LYS A 85 -15.65 -6.63 22.01
CA LYS A 85 -16.06 -6.94 20.63
C LYS A 85 -15.45 -5.91 19.68
N PRO A 86 -15.02 -6.26 18.45
CA PRO A 86 -14.39 -5.32 17.52
C PRO A 86 -15.14 -3.99 17.32
N LEU A 87 -16.48 -4.02 17.31
CA LEU A 87 -17.31 -2.83 17.19
C LEU A 87 -17.28 -1.92 18.43
N GLU A 88 -17.15 -2.49 19.63
CA GLU A 88 -17.01 -1.74 20.88
C GLU A 88 -15.63 -1.05 20.95
N ALA A 89 -14.56 -1.77 20.55
CA ALA A 89 -13.22 -1.20 20.45
C ALA A 89 -13.18 -0.03 19.43
N ALA A 90 -13.80 -0.23 18.28
CA ALA A 90 -13.95 0.81 17.26
C ALA A 90 -14.76 2.02 17.75
N ALA A 91 -15.80 1.82 18.57
CA ALA A 91 -16.58 2.92 19.14
C ALA A 91 -15.72 3.81 20.06
N VAL A 92 -14.83 3.23 20.86
CA VAL A 92 -13.88 3.99 21.70
C VAL A 92 -12.92 4.80 20.82
N ILE A 93 -12.34 4.17 19.79
CA ILE A 93 -11.45 4.85 18.83
C ILE A 93 -12.17 6.02 18.17
N VAL A 94 -13.37 5.79 17.64
CA VAL A 94 -14.17 6.81 16.95
C VAL A 94 -14.55 7.96 17.88
N SER A 95 -14.87 7.70 19.14
CA SER A 95 -15.13 8.76 20.13
C SER A 95 -13.92 9.69 20.25
N ARG A 96 -12.72 9.12 20.47
CA ARG A 96 -11.48 9.90 20.60
C ARG A 96 -11.08 10.63 19.31
N LEU A 97 -11.40 10.05 18.15
CA LEU A 97 -11.21 10.72 16.86
C LEU A 97 -12.14 11.94 16.71
N ARG A 98 -13.39 11.82 17.14
CA ARG A 98 -14.37 12.92 17.09
C ARG A 98 -13.94 14.07 17.99
N ASP A 99 -13.44 13.77 19.19
CA ASP A 99 -12.95 14.78 20.13
C ASP A 99 -11.80 15.63 19.55
N GLN A 100 -10.95 15.03 18.71
CA GLN A 100 -9.79 15.72 18.13
C GLN A 100 -10.07 16.41 16.79
N LEU A 101 -10.94 15.82 15.96
CA LEU A 101 -11.18 16.29 14.60
C LEU A 101 -12.44 17.16 14.47
N GLU A 102 -13.41 16.99 15.37
CA GLU A 102 -14.73 17.64 15.34
C GLU A 102 -15.44 17.44 13.99
N ILE A 103 -15.45 16.21 13.49
CA ILE A 103 -16.13 15.82 12.25
C ILE A 103 -17.05 14.61 12.50
N PRO A 104 -18.09 14.40 11.68
CA PRO A 104 -18.84 13.15 11.68
C PRO A 104 -17.91 11.99 11.32
N ILE A 105 -18.02 10.86 12.02
CA ILE A 105 -17.22 9.66 11.75
C ILE A 105 -18.13 8.44 11.84
N GLU A 106 -18.12 7.61 10.80
CA GLU A 106 -18.87 6.35 10.73
C GLU A 106 -17.97 5.13 10.95
N ILE A 107 -18.51 4.12 11.62
CA ILE A 107 -17.88 2.80 11.72
C ILE A 107 -18.41 1.92 10.58
N PHE A 108 -17.51 1.44 9.73
CA PHE A 108 -17.82 0.50 8.66
C PHE A 108 -17.40 -0.92 9.05
N ASP A 109 -18.34 -1.85 9.11
CA ASP A 109 -18.05 -3.25 9.35
C ASP A 109 -17.52 -3.93 8.07
N ALA A 110 -16.20 -4.00 7.93
CA ALA A 110 -15.55 -4.63 6.79
C ALA A 110 -15.17 -6.09 7.04
N ARG A 111 -15.50 -6.69 8.20
CA ARG A 111 -14.99 -8.01 8.64
C ARG A 111 -15.15 -9.09 7.58
N LYS A 112 -16.36 -9.24 7.03
CA LYS A 112 -16.65 -10.26 6.00
C LYS A 112 -15.83 -10.04 4.73
N ALA A 113 -15.75 -8.80 4.26
CA ALA A 113 -15.00 -8.48 3.04
C ALA A 113 -13.49 -8.59 3.27
N PHE A 114 -13.01 -8.20 4.45
CA PHE A 114 -11.60 -8.26 4.81
C PHE A 114 -11.12 -9.72 4.92
N GLN A 115 -11.89 -10.58 5.58
CA GLN A 115 -11.64 -12.02 5.61
C GLN A 115 -11.52 -12.57 4.18
N SER A 116 -12.57 -12.42 3.37
CA SER A 116 -12.64 -13.08 2.07
C SER A 116 -11.64 -12.55 1.03
N VAL A 117 -11.29 -11.27 1.12
CA VAL A 117 -10.45 -10.62 0.10
C VAL A 117 -9.00 -10.56 0.53
N VAL A 118 -8.70 -10.31 1.81
CA VAL A 118 -7.33 -10.06 2.28
C VAL A 118 -6.78 -11.29 2.98
N VAL A 119 -7.50 -11.86 3.94
CA VAL A 119 -6.99 -12.97 4.75
C VAL A 119 -7.00 -14.27 3.96
N ASP A 120 -8.10 -14.61 3.30
CA ASP A 120 -8.18 -15.85 2.50
C ASP A 120 -7.16 -15.83 1.35
N TYR A 121 -6.93 -14.65 0.73
CA TYR A 121 -5.84 -14.45 -0.23
C TYR A 121 -4.47 -14.73 0.41
N PHE A 122 -4.20 -14.16 1.58
CA PHE A 122 -2.95 -14.32 2.30
C PHE A 122 -2.67 -15.79 2.62
N VAL A 123 -3.67 -16.50 3.15
CA VAL A 123 -3.58 -17.93 3.49
C VAL A 123 -3.34 -18.77 2.24
N ARG A 124 -4.16 -18.60 1.20
CA ARG A 124 -4.03 -19.36 -0.06
C ARG A 124 -2.66 -19.16 -0.70
N THR A 125 -2.15 -17.93 -0.70
CA THR A 125 -0.84 -17.63 -1.30
C THR A 125 0.30 -18.37 -0.58
N TYR A 126 0.25 -18.46 0.75
CA TYR A 126 1.20 -19.29 1.50
C TYR A 126 1.04 -20.79 1.22
N GLN A 127 -0.19 -21.27 1.08
CA GLN A 127 -0.46 -22.68 0.72
C GLN A 127 0.09 -23.04 -0.66
N GLU A 128 0.16 -22.08 -1.58
CA GLU A 128 0.78 -22.21 -2.90
C GLU A 128 2.32 -22.09 -2.88
N GLY A 129 2.95 -21.97 -1.70
CA GLY A 129 4.41 -21.80 -1.60
C GLY A 129 4.90 -20.43 -2.07
N ARG A 130 4.03 -19.41 -2.04
CA ARG A 130 4.32 -18.04 -2.47
C ARG A 130 4.29 -17.08 -1.28
N THR A 131 4.90 -15.91 -1.43
CA THR A 131 4.96 -14.91 -0.35
C THR A 131 3.98 -13.76 -0.62
N PRO A 132 2.86 -13.65 0.12
CA PRO A 132 1.81 -12.68 -0.17
C PRO A 132 2.19 -11.22 0.13
N ASN A 133 1.48 -10.31 -0.53
CA ASN A 133 1.45 -8.89 -0.18
C ASN A 133 0.01 -8.44 0.10
N PRO A 134 -0.49 -8.50 1.35
CA PRO A 134 -1.89 -8.21 1.66
C PRO A 134 -2.25 -6.74 1.44
N CYS A 135 -1.30 -5.80 1.54
CA CYS A 135 -1.55 -4.37 1.31
C CYS A 135 -1.85 -4.06 -0.16
N MET A 136 -1.19 -4.77 -1.09
CA MET A 136 -1.47 -4.70 -2.52
C MET A 136 -2.89 -5.14 -2.88
N VAL A 137 -3.53 -5.95 -2.03
CA VAL A 137 -4.93 -6.40 -2.20
C VAL A 137 -5.90 -5.52 -1.41
N CYS A 138 -5.59 -5.20 -0.15
CA CYS A 138 -6.44 -4.39 0.71
C CYS A 138 -6.71 -2.98 0.14
N ASN A 139 -5.70 -2.34 -0.46
CA ASN A 139 -5.87 -1.00 -1.02
C ASN A 139 -6.92 -0.94 -2.16
N PRO A 140 -6.82 -1.73 -3.25
CA PRO A 140 -7.82 -1.69 -4.32
C PRO A 140 -9.20 -2.19 -3.91
N PHE A 141 -9.30 -3.23 -3.06
CA PHE A 141 -10.58 -3.89 -2.82
C PHE A 141 -11.29 -3.46 -1.53
N ILE A 142 -10.56 -3.16 -0.45
CA ILE A 142 -11.15 -2.72 0.82
C ILE A 142 -11.19 -1.20 0.87
N LYS A 143 -10.03 -0.53 0.84
CA LYS A 143 -9.97 0.93 0.98
C LYS A 143 -10.62 1.64 -0.20
N PHE A 144 -10.16 1.37 -1.41
CA PHE A 144 -10.67 2.00 -2.63
C PHE A 144 -11.77 1.20 -3.34
N GLY A 145 -12.17 0.06 -2.79
CA GLY A 145 -13.34 -0.71 -3.22
C GLY A 145 -14.52 -0.47 -2.27
N ALA A 146 -14.58 -1.25 -1.20
CA ALA A 146 -15.69 -1.22 -0.23
C ALA A 146 -15.89 0.17 0.42
N CYS A 147 -14.83 0.79 0.96
CA CYS A 147 -14.96 2.08 1.64
C CYS A 147 -15.22 3.23 0.67
N LEU A 148 -14.61 3.24 -0.52
CA LEU A 148 -14.92 4.23 -1.56
C LEU A 148 -16.40 4.12 -2.00
N SER A 149 -16.89 2.89 -2.16
CA SER A 149 -18.30 2.64 -2.51
C SER A 149 -19.25 3.17 -1.44
N LEU A 150 -18.94 2.93 -0.17
CA LEU A 150 -19.68 3.49 0.97
C LEU A 150 -19.65 5.02 0.96
N ALA A 151 -18.47 5.62 0.79
CA ALA A 151 -18.29 7.06 0.74
C ALA A 151 -19.13 7.71 -0.36
N VAL A 152 -19.13 7.14 -1.58
CA VAL A 152 -19.92 7.63 -2.71
C VAL A 152 -21.43 7.52 -2.43
N LYS A 153 -21.90 6.42 -1.82
CA LYS A 153 -23.31 6.27 -1.42
C LYS A 153 -23.75 7.36 -0.42
N GLN A 154 -22.82 7.86 0.38
CA GLN A 154 -23.06 8.96 1.32
C GLN A 154 -22.83 10.35 0.70
N GLY A 155 -22.67 10.43 -0.62
CA GLY A 155 -22.50 11.67 -1.37
C GLY A 155 -21.09 12.24 -1.37
N ALA A 156 -20.08 11.49 -0.91
CA ALA A 156 -18.69 11.90 -1.09
C ALA A 156 -18.32 11.85 -2.57
N SER A 157 -17.67 12.91 -3.03
CA SER A 157 -17.08 12.96 -4.37
C SER A 157 -15.72 12.24 -4.44
N HIS A 158 -15.01 12.17 -3.31
CA HIS A 158 -13.66 11.64 -3.20
C HIS A 158 -13.46 10.90 -1.87
N LEU A 159 -12.46 10.02 -1.83
CA LEU A 159 -11.96 9.35 -0.64
C LEU A 159 -10.49 9.74 -0.41
N ALA A 160 -10.21 10.25 0.78
CA ALA A 160 -8.87 10.59 1.22
C ALA A 160 -8.29 9.53 2.16
N THR A 161 -6.97 9.34 2.10
CA THR A 161 -6.24 8.45 2.99
C THR A 161 -4.92 9.07 3.42
N GLY A 162 -4.30 8.53 4.47
CA GLY A 162 -2.97 8.94 4.94
C GLY A 162 -1.79 8.35 4.15
N HIS A 163 -1.98 7.97 2.88
CA HIS A 163 -0.86 7.43 2.10
C HIS A 163 0.09 8.53 1.62
N TYR A 164 1.38 8.24 1.66
CA TYR A 164 2.44 9.08 1.08
C TYR A 164 2.62 8.73 -0.40
N ALA A 165 1.69 9.20 -1.22
CA ALA A 165 1.72 9.11 -2.67
C ALA A 165 1.02 10.36 -3.24
N ARG A 166 1.20 10.66 -4.53
CA ARG A 166 0.56 11.81 -5.16
C ARG A 166 -0.33 11.34 -6.30
N VAL A 167 -1.42 12.06 -6.54
CA VAL A 167 -2.23 11.90 -7.75
C VAL A 167 -2.20 13.21 -8.52
N LYS A 168 -1.80 13.15 -9.78
CA LYS A 168 -1.75 14.31 -10.67
C LYS A 168 -2.73 14.11 -11.82
N LYS A 169 -3.45 15.17 -12.18
CA LYS A 169 -4.26 15.22 -13.40
C LYS A 169 -3.43 15.93 -14.48
N ASP A 170 -3.28 15.33 -15.65
CA ASP A 170 -2.59 15.95 -16.78
C ASP A 170 -3.50 16.94 -17.54
N SER A 171 -2.95 17.60 -18.57
CA SER A 171 -3.69 18.54 -19.43
C SER A 171 -4.83 17.89 -20.22
N ASN A 172 -4.75 16.58 -20.49
CA ASN A 172 -5.77 15.81 -21.19
C ASN A 172 -6.87 15.31 -20.24
N GLY A 173 -6.69 15.54 -18.94
CA GLY A 173 -7.58 15.13 -17.87
C GLY A 173 -7.42 13.69 -17.40
N SER A 174 -6.35 13.01 -17.80
CA SER A 174 -5.95 11.70 -17.31
C SER A 174 -5.33 11.82 -15.91
N PHE A 175 -5.48 10.76 -15.10
CA PHE A 175 -4.97 10.72 -13.73
C PHE A 175 -3.75 9.80 -13.65
N HIS A 176 -2.71 10.28 -12.97
CA HIS A 176 -1.42 9.61 -12.79
C HIS A 176 -1.17 9.38 -11.30
N LEU A 177 -0.64 8.21 -10.95
CA LEU A 177 -0.13 7.95 -9.60
C LEU A 177 1.36 8.24 -9.60
N LEU A 178 1.80 9.07 -8.67
CA LEU A 178 3.21 9.41 -8.49
C LEU A 178 3.67 9.01 -7.09
N ARG A 179 4.99 8.80 -6.95
CA ARG A 179 5.66 8.61 -5.67
C ARG A 179 5.40 9.76 -4.72
N GLY A 180 5.33 9.50 -3.42
CA GLY A 180 5.30 10.57 -2.42
C GLY A 180 6.61 11.38 -2.45
N LYS A 181 6.55 12.68 -2.13
CA LYS A 181 7.73 13.57 -2.06
C LYS A 181 8.82 13.02 -1.14
N ASP A 182 8.43 12.35 -0.06
CA ASP A 182 9.33 11.62 0.82
C ASP A 182 9.53 10.19 0.30
N HIS A 183 10.60 9.98 -0.47
CA HIS A 183 10.91 8.68 -1.07
C HIS A 183 11.16 7.57 -0.04
N LYS A 184 11.51 7.92 1.21
CA LYS A 184 11.72 6.93 2.28
C LYS A 184 10.39 6.42 2.84
N LYS A 185 9.33 7.21 2.71
CA LYS A 185 7.98 6.88 3.20
C LYS A 185 6.97 6.70 2.07
N ASP A 186 7.40 6.84 0.82
CA ASP A 186 6.62 6.61 -0.39
C ASP A 186 5.88 5.27 -0.35
N GLN A 187 4.55 5.35 -0.46
CA GLN A 187 3.63 4.22 -0.42
C GLN A 187 2.97 3.95 -1.78
N SER A 188 3.43 4.61 -2.86
CA SER A 188 2.94 4.38 -4.22
C SER A 188 3.03 2.90 -4.65
N TYR A 189 4.03 2.17 -4.15
CA TYR A 189 4.16 0.72 -4.35
C TYR A 189 2.86 -0.02 -4.01
N PHE A 190 2.27 0.22 -2.83
CA PHE A 190 1.05 -0.46 -2.38
C PHE A 190 -0.22 0.01 -3.10
N LEU A 191 -0.11 1.08 -3.89
CA LEU A 191 -1.21 1.69 -4.64
C LEU A 191 -1.13 1.39 -6.15
N ALA A 192 -0.11 0.65 -6.59
CA ALA A 192 0.07 0.30 -8.01
C ALA A 192 -1.05 -0.58 -8.58
N GLY A 193 -1.87 -1.20 -7.72
CA GLY A 193 -3.08 -1.92 -8.10
C GLY A 193 -4.31 -1.05 -8.36
N LEU A 194 -4.21 0.28 -8.24
CA LEU A 194 -5.32 1.21 -8.50
C LEU A 194 -5.42 1.56 -9.99
N ASN A 195 -6.65 1.63 -10.52
CA ASN A 195 -6.91 2.11 -11.88
C ASN A 195 -7.24 3.61 -11.93
N ARG A 196 -7.26 4.20 -13.13
CA ARG A 196 -7.55 5.63 -13.34
C ARG A 196 -8.89 6.08 -12.77
N GLN A 197 -9.92 5.25 -12.84
CA GLN A 197 -11.24 5.59 -12.31
C GLN A 197 -11.19 5.76 -10.79
N ILE A 198 -10.45 4.89 -10.08
CA ILE A 198 -10.20 5.03 -8.65
C ILE A 198 -9.33 6.26 -8.37
N LEU A 199 -8.22 6.44 -9.10
CA LEU A 199 -7.32 7.60 -8.90
C LEU A 199 -8.06 8.93 -9.08
N SER A 200 -9.05 9.00 -9.97
CA SER A 200 -9.89 10.20 -10.15
C SER A 200 -10.70 10.60 -8.91
N LYS A 201 -10.90 9.67 -7.97
CA LYS A 201 -11.62 9.85 -6.72
C LYS A 201 -10.72 9.79 -5.49
N ALA A 202 -9.44 9.49 -5.65
CA ALA A 202 -8.49 9.34 -4.55
C ALA A 202 -7.82 10.67 -4.20
N ILE A 203 -7.64 10.94 -2.91
CA ILE A 203 -6.90 12.10 -2.41
C ILE A 203 -5.84 11.63 -1.40
N PHE A 204 -4.61 12.11 -1.55
CA PHE A 204 -3.48 11.76 -0.70
C PHE A 204 -2.78 13.03 -0.21
N PRO A 205 -3.32 13.72 0.83
CA PRO A 205 -2.79 15.01 1.24
C PRO A 205 -1.31 14.95 1.69
N LEU A 206 -0.90 13.82 2.27
CA LEU A 206 0.48 13.62 2.74
C LEU A 206 1.48 13.36 1.61
N GLY A 207 1.04 13.24 0.35
CA GLY A 207 1.92 13.06 -0.80
C GLY A 207 2.94 14.18 -0.99
N GLU A 208 2.61 15.39 -0.52
CA GLU A 208 3.46 16.59 -0.61
C GLU A 208 4.30 16.84 0.65
N PHE A 209 4.19 15.97 1.65
CA PHE A 209 4.82 16.13 2.95
C PHE A 209 5.83 15.01 3.20
N THR A 210 6.90 15.37 3.89
CA THR A 210 7.78 14.41 4.57
C THR A 210 7.14 13.94 5.86
N LYS A 211 7.54 12.75 6.32
CA LYS A 211 7.04 12.24 7.60
C LYS A 211 7.36 13.17 8.77
N ALA A 212 8.51 13.84 8.72
CA ALA A 212 8.89 14.84 9.71
C ALA A 212 7.92 16.05 9.71
N GLU A 213 7.56 16.56 8.53
CA GLU A 213 6.57 17.64 8.40
C GLU A 213 5.19 17.20 8.89
N THR A 214 4.75 15.96 8.58
CA THR A 214 3.50 15.39 9.10
C THR A 214 3.48 15.34 10.63
N ILE A 215 4.58 14.90 11.26
CA ILE A 215 4.70 14.85 12.73
C ILE A 215 4.66 16.27 13.30
N ALA A 216 5.39 17.22 12.72
CA ALA A 216 5.39 18.62 13.16
C ALA A 216 3.98 19.23 13.06
N LEU A 217 3.24 18.94 11.98
CA LEU A 217 1.87 19.39 11.81
C LEU A 217 0.93 18.76 12.85
N SER A 218 1.08 17.46 13.15
CA SER A 218 0.28 16.84 14.22
C SER A 218 0.51 17.50 15.58
N GLN A 219 1.76 17.83 15.91
CA GLN A 219 2.12 18.48 17.17
C GLN A 219 1.55 19.89 17.23
N LYS A 220 1.69 20.66 16.15
CA LYS A 220 1.14 22.02 16.03
C LYS A 220 -0.38 22.05 16.16
N SER A 221 -1.06 21.04 15.63
CA SER A 221 -2.53 20.91 15.69
C SER A 221 -3.03 20.22 16.96
N GLY A 222 -2.15 19.85 17.90
CA GLY A 222 -2.52 19.13 19.13
C GLY A 222 -3.05 17.71 18.92
N LEU A 223 -2.82 17.14 17.73
CA LEU A 223 -3.30 15.81 17.35
C LEU A 223 -2.41 14.71 17.95
N LYS A 224 -3.05 13.72 18.56
CA LYS A 224 -2.41 12.56 19.19
C LYS A 224 -2.98 11.27 18.59
N PRO A 225 -2.13 10.29 18.23
CA PRO A 225 -2.59 8.97 17.82
C PRO A 225 -3.53 8.37 18.88
N VAL A 226 -4.64 7.80 18.42
CA VAL A 226 -5.62 7.11 19.27
C VAL A 226 -5.49 5.60 19.17
N ALA A 227 -4.80 5.10 18.14
CA ALA A 227 -4.39 3.70 18.05
C ALA A 227 -2.93 3.56 18.48
N PRO A 228 -2.52 2.40 19.02
CA PRO A 228 -1.12 2.11 19.31
C PRO A 228 -0.25 2.18 18.03
N LYS A 229 1.07 2.08 18.22
CA LYS A 229 2.16 2.30 17.23
C LYS A 229 1.79 2.02 15.76
N GLU A 230 2.36 2.82 14.85
CA GLU A 230 2.30 2.58 13.41
C GLU A 230 2.45 1.10 13.08
N SER A 231 1.50 0.53 12.31
CA SER A 231 1.64 -0.82 11.76
C SER A 231 2.89 -0.87 10.88
N GLN A 232 4.00 -1.35 11.44
CA GLN A 232 5.24 -1.58 10.69
C GLN A 232 5.18 -2.90 9.91
N ASP A 233 4.25 -3.80 10.27
CA ASP A 233 4.01 -5.12 9.68
C ASP A 233 2.54 -5.28 9.23
N ILE A 234 2.12 -6.52 8.97
CA ILE A 234 0.78 -6.89 8.47
C ILE A 234 -0.28 -6.52 9.51
N CYS A 235 -1.26 -5.71 9.13
CA CYS A 235 -2.18 -5.07 10.07
C CYS A 235 -3.12 -5.99 10.85
N PHE A 236 -3.27 -7.25 10.43
CA PHE A 236 -4.16 -8.24 11.05
C PHE A 236 -3.40 -9.33 11.81
N ILE A 237 -2.08 -9.17 11.98
CA ILE A 237 -1.21 -10.07 12.74
C ILE A 237 -0.46 -9.21 13.77
N SER A 238 -0.96 -9.15 15.00
CA SER A 238 -0.44 -8.28 16.07
C SER A 238 0.38 -9.03 17.12
N ASP A 239 -0.06 -10.24 17.49
CA ASP A 239 0.39 -10.91 18.72
C ASP A 239 0.97 -12.31 18.47
N CYS A 240 1.26 -12.63 17.21
CA CYS A 240 1.85 -13.91 16.81
C CYS A 240 2.72 -13.76 15.56
N THR A 241 3.49 -14.80 15.27
CA THR A 241 4.24 -14.94 14.02
C THR A 241 3.30 -15.26 12.85
N TYR A 242 3.77 -15.05 11.62
CA TYR A 242 2.97 -15.42 10.43
C TYR A 242 2.63 -16.91 10.40
N SER A 243 3.56 -17.77 10.83
CA SER A 243 3.32 -19.20 10.85
C SER A 243 2.24 -19.59 11.86
N GLU A 244 2.29 -19.03 13.08
CA GLU A 244 1.25 -19.23 14.10
C GLU A 244 -0.12 -18.71 13.63
N PHE A 245 -0.15 -17.54 12.98
CA PHE A 245 -1.39 -17.01 12.41
C PHE A 245 -2.00 -17.96 11.39
N LEU A 246 -1.17 -18.49 10.47
CA LEU A 246 -1.61 -19.42 9.43
C LEU A 246 -2.14 -20.73 10.03
N GLU A 247 -1.45 -21.28 11.03
CA GLU A 247 -1.86 -22.51 11.73
C GLU A 247 -3.20 -22.39 12.49
N GLN A 248 -3.60 -21.17 12.85
CA GLN A 248 -4.91 -20.89 13.43
C GLN A 248 -6.04 -20.80 12.39
N GLN A 249 -5.72 -20.70 11.10
CA GLN A 249 -6.75 -20.53 10.07
C GLN A 249 -7.46 -21.86 9.76
N PRO A 250 -8.79 -21.84 9.53
CA PRO A 250 -9.55 -23.04 9.20
C PRO A 250 -8.98 -23.76 7.97
N GLY A 251 -8.72 -25.07 8.12
CA GLY A 251 -8.23 -25.90 7.01
C GLY A 251 -6.73 -25.77 6.72
N PHE A 252 -6.00 -24.93 7.45
CA PHE A 252 -4.54 -24.89 7.35
C PHE A 252 -3.90 -26.05 8.11
N LYS A 253 -2.99 -26.77 7.46
CA LYS A 253 -2.21 -27.85 8.09
C LYS A 253 -0.76 -27.73 7.65
N GLY A 254 0.14 -27.43 8.59
CA GLY A 254 1.57 -27.53 8.35
C GLY A 254 1.95 -28.96 8.01
N GLN A 255 2.68 -29.15 6.91
CA GLN A 255 3.18 -30.46 6.48
C GLN A 255 4.70 -30.44 6.48
N LYS A 256 5.31 -31.40 7.18
CA LYS A 256 6.77 -31.59 7.11
C LYS A 256 7.14 -32.06 5.72
N GLY A 257 8.31 -31.64 5.25
CA GLY A 257 8.80 -31.95 3.91
C GLY A 257 10.32 -31.92 3.87
N LEU A 258 10.87 -32.21 2.69
CA LEU A 258 12.32 -32.34 2.50
C LEU A 258 12.96 -30.97 2.25
N VAL A 259 14.18 -30.79 2.75
CA VAL A 259 15.06 -29.70 2.35
C VAL A 259 16.09 -30.26 1.38
N GLU A 260 16.13 -29.70 0.17
CA GLU A 260 17.06 -30.08 -0.89
C GLU A 260 18.02 -28.92 -1.19
N ASP A 261 19.27 -29.24 -1.57
CA ASP A 261 20.16 -28.25 -2.16
C ASP A 261 19.82 -27.97 -3.63
N ILE A 262 20.47 -27.00 -4.26
CA ILE A 262 20.30 -26.69 -5.69
C ILE A 262 20.68 -27.82 -6.66
N HIS A 263 21.32 -28.88 -6.16
CA HIS A 263 21.72 -30.06 -6.93
C HIS A 263 20.73 -31.23 -6.73
N GLY A 264 19.69 -31.04 -5.91
CA GLY A 264 18.68 -32.06 -5.60
C GLY A 264 19.10 -33.04 -4.52
N HIS A 265 20.19 -32.78 -3.78
CA HIS A 265 20.54 -33.62 -2.63
C HIS A 265 19.67 -33.26 -1.44
N VAL A 266 19.06 -34.27 -0.83
CA VAL A 266 18.34 -34.11 0.44
C VAL A 266 19.35 -33.86 1.57
N ILE A 267 19.21 -32.72 2.23
CA ILE A 267 20.13 -32.25 3.28
C ILE A 267 19.43 -32.04 4.63
N GLY A 268 18.11 -32.26 4.70
CA GLY A 268 17.34 -32.18 5.95
C GLY A 268 15.84 -32.20 5.73
N GLU A 269 15.11 -31.77 6.75
CA GLU A 269 13.64 -31.67 6.75
C GLU A 269 13.20 -30.30 7.28
N HIS A 270 12.08 -29.80 6.76
CA HIS A 270 11.43 -28.58 7.23
C HIS A 270 10.14 -28.91 8.00
N GLN A 271 9.72 -28.01 8.90
CA GLN A 271 8.46 -28.19 9.65
C GLN A 271 7.21 -27.72 8.90
N GLY A 272 7.40 -27.06 7.76
CA GLY A 272 6.35 -26.62 6.85
C GLY A 272 6.81 -25.43 6.01
N LEU A 273 6.40 -25.37 4.74
CA LEU A 273 6.85 -24.32 3.83
C LEU A 273 6.44 -22.90 4.31
N HIS A 274 5.37 -22.80 5.09
CA HIS A 274 4.87 -21.55 5.66
C HIS A 274 5.76 -20.92 6.74
N HIS A 275 6.84 -21.60 7.14
CA HIS A 275 7.89 -21.03 7.98
C HIS A 275 9.00 -20.32 7.18
N TYR A 276 8.90 -20.35 5.85
CA TYR A 276 9.94 -19.89 4.95
C TYR A 276 9.43 -18.84 3.97
N THR A 277 10.37 -18.08 3.43
CA THR A 277 10.15 -17.08 2.39
C THR A 277 11.38 -17.08 1.49
N ILE A 278 11.22 -16.87 0.19
CA ILE A 278 12.36 -16.84 -0.73
C ILE A 278 13.35 -15.74 -0.32
N GLY A 279 14.63 -16.10 -0.31
CA GLY A 279 15.73 -15.27 0.20
C GLY A 279 15.92 -15.32 1.71
N GLN A 280 15.09 -16.04 2.46
CA GLN A 280 15.27 -16.23 3.90
C GLN A 280 16.57 -16.99 4.18
N ARG A 281 17.38 -16.46 5.12
CA ARG A 281 18.62 -17.10 5.59
C ARG A 281 18.44 -17.78 6.96
N ARG A 282 17.69 -17.15 7.86
CA ARG A 282 17.53 -17.61 9.25
C ARG A 282 16.44 -18.69 9.33
N GLY A 283 16.56 -19.61 10.28
CA GLY A 283 15.55 -20.66 10.50
C GLY A 283 15.67 -21.90 9.60
N ILE A 284 16.63 -21.92 8.66
CA ILE A 284 16.96 -23.13 7.89
C ILE A 284 17.69 -24.14 8.78
N ASN A 285 18.62 -23.69 9.63
CA ASN A 285 19.29 -24.46 10.68
C ASN A 285 19.95 -25.78 10.23
N ILE A 286 20.38 -25.87 8.96
CA ILE A 286 21.14 -27.00 8.41
C ILE A 286 22.62 -26.60 8.26
N PRO A 287 23.58 -27.41 8.77
CA PRO A 287 25.01 -27.13 8.63
C PRO A 287 25.49 -27.10 7.17
N ALA A 288 26.36 -26.14 6.83
CA ALA A 288 27.03 -26.04 5.53
C ALA A 288 28.32 -25.21 5.63
N SER A 289 29.10 -25.19 4.54
CA SER A 289 30.33 -24.38 4.42
C SER A 289 30.07 -22.88 4.48
N GLU A 290 28.90 -22.43 4.04
CA GLU A 290 28.44 -21.05 4.12
C GLU A 290 26.91 -21.00 4.31
N PRO A 291 26.32 -19.85 4.69
CA PRO A 291 24.89 -19.80 5.00
C PRO A 291 23.99 -20.10 3.81
N TYR A 292 23.03 -21.01 4.01
CA TYR A 292 21.94 -21.25 3.06
C TYR A 292 20.95 -20.09 2.99
N TYR A 293 20.34 -19.96 1.82
CA TYR A 293 19.24 -19.07 1.49
C TYR A 293 18.14 -19.91 0.82
N VAL A 294 16.89 -19.65 1.13
CA VAL A 294 15.74 -20.25 0.44
C VAL A 294 15.73 -19.75 -1.01
N ILE A 295 15.84 -20.66 -1.97
CA ILE A 295 15.84 -20.36 -3.40
C ILE A 295 14.45 -20.56 -3.98
N CYS A 296 13.81 -21.67 -3.61
CA CYS A 296 12.49 -22.04 -4.10
C CYS A 296 11.71 -22.77 -3.00
N MET A 297 10.39 -22.60 -3.00
CA MET A 297 9.46 -23.40 -2.23
C MET A 297 8.55 -24.11 -3.22
N ASP A 298 8.70 -25.43 -3.32
CA ASP A 298 7.87 -26.26 -4.18
C ASP A 298 6.72 -26.83 -3.35
N ALA A 299 5.55 -26.18 -3.45
CA ALA A 299 4.36 -26.61 -2.73
C ALA A 299 3.74 -27.89 -3.30
N GLU A 300 3.92 -28.18 -4.60
CA GLU A 300 3.37 -29.37 -5.24
C GLU A 300 4.07 -30.63 -4.72
N GLN A 301 5.39 -30.55 -4.59
CA GLN A 301 6.23 -31.67 -4.14
C GLN A 301 6.60 -31.56 -2.65
N ASN A 302 6.13 -30.51 -1.97
CA ASN A 302 6.40 -30.20 -0.56
C ASN A 302 7.90 -30.21 -0.22
N ARG A 303 8.67 -29.41 -0.97
CA ARG A 303 10.13 -29.31 -0.85
C ARG A 303 10.59 -27.87 -0.65
N LEU A 304 11.57 -27.69 0.22
CA LEU A 304 12.29 -26.43 0.38
C LEU A 304 13.64 -26.54 -0.33
N VAL A 305 13.85 -25.78 -1.38
CA VAL A 305 15.14 -25.75 -2.09
C VAL A 305 15.99 -24.61 -1.53
N VAL A 306 17.20 -24.93 -1.08
CA VAL A 306 18.15 -23.97 -0.54
C VAL A 306 19.45 -23.96 -1.33
N GLY A 307 20.13 -22.82 -1.29
CA GLY A 307 21.39 -22.60 -2.00
C GLY A 307 22.20 -21.51 -1.33
N PHE A 308 23.36 -21.20 -1.89
CA PHE A 308 24.19 -20.12 -1.38
C PHE A 308 23.76 -18.78 -1.95
N LYS A 309 24.36 -17.71 -1.43
CA LYS A 309 23.94 -16.34 -1.72
C LYS A 309 23.87 -16.05 -3.22
N GLN A 310 24.83 -16.53 -4.02
CA GLN A 310 24.81 -16.32 -5.48
C GLN A 310 23.60 -16.96 -6.18
N ASN A 311 23.06 -18.06 -5.65
CA ASN A 311 21.93 -18.77 -6.25
C ASN A 311 20.60 -18.03 -6.07
N ALA A 312 20.54 -17.07 -5.13
CA ALA A 312 19.35 -16.26 -4.90
C ALA A 312 19.25 -15.06 -5.87
N PHE A 313 20.22 -14.87 -6.77
CA PHE A 313 20.19 -13.78 -7.75
C PHE A 313 19.60 -14.25 -9.07
N SER A 314 18.72 -13.43 -9.64
CA SER A 314 18.20 -13.59 -10.99
C SER A 314 18.19 -12.26 -11.71
N ASP A 315 18.49 -12.25 -13.00
CA ASP A 315 18.38 -11.07 -13.86
C ASP A 315 16.99 -10.96 -14.51
N THR A 316 16.12 -11.96 -14.34
CA THR A 316 14.85 -12.06 -15.04
C THR A 316 13.72 -12.36 -14.06
N ALA A 317 12.57 -11.71 -14.26
CA ALA A 317 11.32 -12.01 -13.57
C ALA A 317 10.15 -12.03 -14.54
N TYR A 318 9.12 -12.81 -14.22
CA TYR A 318 7.85 -12.84 -14.92
C TYR A 318 6.76 -12.29 -14.02
N VAL A 319 5.89 -11.46 -14.61
CA VAL A 319 4.82 -10.78 -13.89
C VAL A 319 3.50 -11.01 -14.60
N GLU A 320 2.48 -11.32 -13.81
CA GLU A 320 1.12 -11.54 -14.26
C GLU A 320 0.13 -10.63 -13.54
N GLU A 321 -1.11 -10.66 -14.03
CA GLU A 321 -2.23 -9.85 -13.55
C GLU A 321 -1.94 -8.34 -13.47
N ILE A 322 -1.05 -7.83 -14.32
CA ILE A 322 -0.61 -6.43 -14.26
C ILE A 322 -1.82 -5.50 -14.36
N GLN A 323 -1.95 -4.64 -13.36
CA GLN A 323 -2.81 -3.48 -13.39
C GLN A 323 -2.01 -2.30 -13.91
N TRP A 324 -2.20 -1.97 -15.18
CA TRP A 324 -1.67 -0.75 -15.75
C TRP A 324 -2.52 0.45 -15.33
N ILE A 325 -1.86 1.58 -15.05
CA ILE A 325 -2.57 2.84 -14.80
C ILE A 325 -3.08 3.39 -16.13
N HIS A 326 -2.19 3.44 -17.13
CA HIS A 326 -2.54 3.78 -18.51
C HIS A 326 -2.57 2.52 -19.39
N GLU A 327 -2.53 2.69 -20.70
CA GLU A 327 -2.44 1.55 -21.62
C GLU A 327 -1.08 0.84 -21.47
N PRO A 328 -1.02 -0.49 -21.65
CA PRO A 328 0.24 -1.21 -21.69
C PRO A 328 1.14 -0.65 -22.80
N PRO A 329 2.46 -0.55 -22.58
CA PRO A 329 3.36 -0.11 -23.63
C PRO A 329 3.32 -1.09 -24.82
N PRO A 330 3.38 -0.62 -26.07
CA PRO A 330 3.29 -1.50 -27.24
C PRO A 330 4.60 -2.23 -27.56
N LYS A 331 5.70 -1.85 -26.90
CA LYS A 331 7.06 -2.33 -27.12
C LYS A 331 7.81 -2.39 -25.79
N PRO A 332 8.96 -3.07 -25.73
CA PRO A 332 9.83 -3.01 -24.56
C PRO A 332 10.19 -1.57 -24.19
N ILE A 333 10.17 -1.26 -22.90
CA ILE A 333 10.54 0.05 -22.36
C ILE A 333 11.54 -0.10 -21.22
N SER A 334 12.40 0.90 -21.03
CA SER A 334 13.29 0.99 -19.87
C SER A 334 12.53 1.62 -18.70
N VAL A 335 12.57 0.97 -17.54
CA VAL A 335 11.86 1.39 -16.32
C VAL A 335 12.69 1.07 -15.08
N MET A 336 12.32 1.70 -13.97
CA MET A 336 12.77 1.28 -12.64
C MET A 336 11.75 0.29 -12.08
N THR A 337 12.18 -0.93 -11.76
CA THR A 337 11.29 -1.96 -11.20
C THR A 337 11.58 -2.20 -9.73
N ARG A 338 10.54 -2.18 -8.91
CA ARG A 338 10.60 -2.51 -7.49
C ARG A 338 9.89 -3.85 -7.25
N ILE A 339 10.62 -4.86 -6.75
CA ILE A 339 10.10 -6.24 -6.59
C ILE A 339 9.60 -6.56 -5.16
N ARG A 340 9.78 -5.61 -4.25
CA ARG A 340 9.19 -5.62 -2.90
C ARG A 340 9.21 -4.20 -2.34
N TYR A 341 8.32 -3.87 -1.39
CA TYR A 341 8.49 -2.66 -0.58
C TYR A 341 9.87 -2.70 0.10
N ARG A 342 10.48 -1.64 0.62
CA ARG A 342 11.89 -1.65 1.12
C ARG A 342 13.01 -2.07 0.12
N HIS A 343 12.74 -2.74 -1.00
CA HIS A 343 13.71 -2.85 -2.10
C HIS A 343 13.84 -1.49 -2.80
N GLU A 344 15.06 -1.15 -3.17
CA GLU A 344 15.36 0.01 -4.01
C GLU A 344 15.03 -0.37 -5.45
N ALA A 345 14.21 0.45 -6.13
CA ALA A 345 13.84 0.15 -7.50
C ALA A 345 15.10 0.03 -8.38
N ALA A 346 15.18 -1.01 -9.19
CA ALA A 346 16.35 -1.33 -9.99
C ALA A 346 16.09 -1.03 -11.48
N PRO A 347 17.09 -0.54 -12.24
CA PRO A 347 16.98 -0.38 -13.68
C PRO A 347 16.69 -1.71 -14.37
N SER A 348 15.73 -1.69 -15.30
CA SER A 348 15.26 -2.89 -15.98
C SER A 348 14.59 -2.58 -17.31
N GLN A 349 14.59 -3.56 -18.21
CA GLN A 349 13.79 -3.57 -19.42
C GLN A 349 12.50 -4.36 -19.17
N LEU A 350 11.36 -3.70 -19.33
CA LEU A 350 10.03 -4.30 -19.22
C LEU A 350 9.51 -4.65 -20.61
N THR A 351 9.33 -5.94 -20.88
CA THR A 351 8.81 -6.47 -22.14
C THR A 351 7.39 -7.02 -21.95
N PRO A 352 6.36 -6.33 -22.44
CA PRO A 352 4.99 -6.86 -22.45
C PRO A 352 4.90 -8.17 -23.22
N LEU A 353 4.30 -9.19 -22.61
CA LEU A 353 4.02 -10.50 -23.23
C LEU A 353 2.52 -10.66 -23.56
N GLY A 354 1.69 -9.72 -23.12
CA GLY A 354 0.26 -9.67 -23.31
C GLY A 354 -0.32 -8.43 -22.67
N LYS A 355 -1.66 -8.35 -22.55
CA LYS A 355 -2.33 -7.17 -21.97
C LYS A 355 -2.05 -6.99 -20.48
N ARG A 356 -1.78 -8.08 -19.75
CA ARG A 356 -1.60 -8.11 -18.28
C ARG A 356 -0.40 -8.94 -17.84
N THR A 357 0.52 -9.24 -18.77
CA THR A 357 1.70 -10.07 -18.49
C THR A 357 2.93 -9.41 -19.08
N ALA A 358 4.06 -9.54 -18.39
CA ALA A 358 5.34 -8.99 -18.85
C ALA A 358 6.52 -9.81 -18.32
N ARG A 359 7.62 -9.76 -19.07
CA ARG A 359 8.94 -10.17 -18.62
C ARG A 359 9.75 -8.94 -18.24
N ILE A 360 10.40 -8.97 -17.09
CA ILE A 360 11.36 -7.97 -16.65
C ILE A 360 12.76 -8.56 -16.84
N ARG A 361 13.67 -7.77 -17.41
CA ARG A 361 15.10 -8.07 -17.41
C ARG A 361 15.85 -6.94 -16.69
N PHE A 362 16.43 -7.24 -15.54
CA PHE A 362 17.23 -6.30 -14.77
C PHE A 362 18.62 -6.12 -15.41
N GLU A 363 19.17 -4.91 -15.33
CA GLU A 363 20.54 -4.65 -15.81
C GLU A 363 21.58 -5.33 -14.91
N VAL A 364 21.29 -5.43 -13.62
CA VAL A 364 22.08 -6.14 -12.61
C VAL A 364 21.18 -7.18 -11.95
N PRO A 365 21.63 -8.44 -11.80
CA PRO A 365 20.85 -9.47 -11.11
C PRO A 365 20.34 -9.00 -9.74
N GLN A 366 19.07 -9.27 -9.44
CA GLN A 366 18.41 -8.91 -8.20
C GLN A 366 18.30 -10.12 -7.28
N ALA A 367 18.52 -9.89 -5.98
CA ALA A 367 18.42 -10.94 -4.98
C ALA A 367 16.98 -11.21 -4.56
N ALA A 368 16.62 -12.48 -4.49
CA ALA A 368 15.34 -13.01 -4.01
C ALA A 368 14.15 -12.38 -4.74
N ILE A 369 14.06 -12.63 -6.04
CA ILE A 369 12.83 -12.41 -6.81
C ILE A 369 11.82 -13.44 -6.30
N THR A 370 10.72 -12.97 -5.71
CA THR A 370 9.84 -13.82 -4.88
C THR A 370 8.43 -13.89 -5.47
N PRO A 371 8.02 -15.03 -6.03
CA PRO A 371 6.64 -15.28 -6.43
C PRO A 371 5.62 -14.93 -5.32
N GLY A 372 4.55 -14.25 -5.72
CA GLY A 372 3.52 -13.70 -4.82
C GLY A 372 3.79 -12.28 -4.31
N GLN A 373 5.04 -11.79 -4.38
CA GLN A 373 5.30 -10.36 -4.20
C GLN A 373 4.89 -9.58 -5.44
N ALA A 374 4.67 -8.28 -5.28
CA ALA A 374 4.33 -7.40 -6.39
C ALA A 374 5.59 -6.81 -7.03
N ALA A 375 5.63 -6.80 -8.36
CA ALA A 375 6.53 -5.97 -9.13
C ALA A 375 5.80 -4.69 -9.53
N VAL A 376 6.41 -3.53 -9.24
CA VAL A 376 5.88 -2.20 -9.60
C VAL A 376 6.86 -1.48 -10.49
N PHE A 377 6.34 -0.89 -11.57
CA PHE A 377 7.12 -0.26 -12.64
C PHE A 377 7.03 1.26 -12.53
N TYR A 378 8.17 1.93 -12.59
CA TYR A 378 8.29 3.37 -12.44
C TYR A 378 9.01 4.02 -13.63
N ASP A 379 8.51 5.18 -14.05
CA ASP A 379 9.21 6.14 -14.91
C ASP A 379 9.42 7.44 -14.14
N GLY A 380 10.64 7.67 -13.67
CA GLY A 380 10.93 8.70 -12.67
C GLY A 380 10.08 8.51 -11.40
N ASP A 381 9.19 9.47 -11.15
CA ASP A 381 8.23 9.43 -10.03
C ASP A 381 6.89 8.79 -10.42
N GLU A 382 6.60 8.57 -11.69
CA GLU A 382 5.33 8.01 -12.13
C GLU A 382 5.29 6.50 -11.97
N VAL A 383 4.20 5.99 -11.41
CA VAL A 383 3.89 4.56 -11.41
C VAL A 383 3.20 4.21 -12.72
N LEU A 384 3.76 3.30 -13.49
CA LEU A 384 3.16 2.83 -14.75
C LEU A 384 2.12 1.73 -14.51
N GLY A 385 2.37 0.90 -13.50
CA GLY A 385 1.51 -0.20 -13.08
C GLY A 385 2.22 -1.16 -12.14
N GLY A 386 1.51 -2.21 -11.72
CA GLY A 386 2.09 -3.30 -10.96
C GLY A 386 1.31 -4.60 -11.09
N GLY A 387 1.99 -5.72 -10.86
CA GLY A 387 1.42 -7.06 -10.94
C GLY A 387 2.15 -8.05 -10.04
N TRP A 388 1.76 -9.33 -10.09
CA TRP A 388 2.31 -10.38 -9.24
C TRP A 388 3.47 -11.08 -9.92
N ILE A 389 4.60 -11.20 -9.20
CA ILE A 389 5.73 -12.00 -9.64
C ILE A 389 5.31 -13.47 -9.63
N THR A 390 5.59 -14.20 -10.70
CA THR A 390 5.28 -15.63 -10.83
C THR A 390 6.51 -16.52 -10.98
N ALA A 391 7.61 -15.97 -11.51
CA ALA A 391 8.90 -16.65 -11.65
C ALA A 391 10.06 -15.65 -11.65
#